data_AF-A0A926PCD0-F1
#
_entry.id   AF-A0A926PCD0-F1
#
_cell.length_a   1.000
_cell.length_b   1.000
_cell.length_c   1.000
_cell.angle_alpha   90.00
_cell.angle_beta   90.00
_cell.angle_gamma   90.00
#
_symmetry.space_group_name_H-M   'P 1'
#
loop_
_entity.id
_entity.type
_entity.pdbx_description
1 polymer ?
#
loop_
_entity_poly.entity_id
_entity_poly.type
_entity_poly.pdbx_seq_one_letter_code
_entity_poly.pdbx_strand_id
1 'polypeptide(L)'
;MDVREVIGERGESIFRVLITRKHPTRGYLFEHPRFLGEKKRTIDFHVELFHEESLIPFFFVQVKSTSEGYTQREHRLKVQVTATDMKRLAAYPAPTYIVGIDEPGEQGYIRPIRKCEMLAVRRFER
;
A
#
# COMPACT_ATOMS: atom_id res chain seq x y z
N MET A 1 13.18 -16.48 -12.20
CA MET A 1 12.44 -15.47 -11.42
C MET A 1 11.65 -14.64 -12.41
N ASP A 2 10.34 -14.50 -12.23
CA ASP A 2 9.49 -13.73 -13.14
C ASP A 2 9.77 -12.23 -12.94
N VAL A 3 9.85 -11.45 -14.02
CA VAL A 3 10.08 -9.99 -13.95
C VAL A 3 8.98 -9.31 -13.13
N ARG A 4 7.74 -9.81 -13.19
CA ARG A 4 6.63 -9.28 -12.40
C ARG A 4 6.77 -9.53 -10.91
N GLU A 5 7.35 -10.68 -10.56
CA GLU A 5 7.65 -11.06 -9.17
C GLU A 5 8.74 -10.15 -8.60
N VAL A 6 9.82 -9.92 -9.36
CA VAL A 6 10.88 -8.96 -8.99
C VAL A 6 10.33 -7.55 -8.79
N ILE A 7 9.46 -7.05 -9.67
CA ILE A 7 8.82 -5.74 -9.53
C ILE A 7 7.93 -5.68 -8.29
N GLY A 8 7.22 -6.78 -7.99
CA GLY A 8 6.42 -6.94 -6.78
C GLY A 8 7.28 -6.78 -5.52
N GLU A 9 8.28 -7.62 -5.36
CA GLU A 9 9.21 -7.63 -4.21
C GLU A 9 9.94 -6.29 -4.03
N ARG A 10 10.37 -5.67 -5.13
CA ARG A 10 10.99 -4.34 -5.10
C ARG A 10 10.02 -3.29 -4.57
N GLY A 11 8.78 -3.29 -5.03
CA GLY A 11 7.81 -2.33 -4.52
C GLY A 11 7.39 -2.57 -3.08
N GLU A 12 7.35 -3.82 -2.60
CA GLU A 12 7.19 -4.10 -1.17
C GLU A 12 8.35 -3.54 -0.33
N SER A 13 9.58 -3.64 -0.85
CA SER A 13 10.76 -3.07 -0.22
C SER A 13 10.71 -1.54 -0.20
N ILE A 14 10.33 -0.91 -1.32
CA ILE A 14 10.12 0.54 -1.41
C ILE A 14 9.02 0.98 -0.44
N PHE A 15 7.89 0.28 -0.38
CA PHE A 15 6.81 0.57 0.56
C PHE A 15 7.30 0.58 2.00
N ARG A 16 8.08 -0.44 2.42
CA ARG A 16 8.65 -0.52 3.77
C ARG A 16 9.48 0.72 4.11
N VAL A 17 10.30 1.19 3.17
CA VAL A 17 11.08 2.43 3.35
C VAL A 17 10.15 3.64 3.43
N LEU A 18 9.20 3.78 2.50
CA LEU A 18 8.29 4.93 2.45
C LEU A 18 7.44 5.09 3.70
N ILE A 19 6.83 4.00 4.19
CA ILE A 19 5.91 4.06 5.34
C ILE A 19 6.65 4.35 6.66
N THR A 20 7.94 4.01 6.75
CA THR A 20 8.77 4.24 7.94
C THR A 20 9.56 5.56 7.88
N ARG A 21 9.45 6.33 6.79
CA ARG A 21 10.11 7.64 6.70
C ARG A 21 9.57 8.60 7.77
N LYS A 22 10.49 9.38 8.34
CA LYS A 22 10.17 10.43 9.30
C LYS A 22 9.34 11.52 8.62
N HIS A 23 8.20 11.85 9.19
CA HIS A 23 7.42 12.99 8.78
C HIS A 23 8.13 14.30 9.19
N PRO A 24 8.25 15.31 8.29
CA PRO A 24 9.02 16.54 8.55
C PRO A 24 8.68 17.24 9.87
N THR A 25 7.40 17.27 10.25
CA THR A 25 6.92 17.98 11.44
C THR A 25 6.40 17.08 12.55
N ARG A 26 6.20 15.78 12.31
CA ARG A 26 5.51 14.88 13.25
C ARG A 26 6.36 13.69 13.70
N GLY A 27 7.60 13.58 13.24
CA GLY A 27 8.43 12.42 13.57
C GLY A 27 7.94 11.15 12.85
N TYR A 28 8.17 9.99 13.45
CA TYR A 28 7.69 8.72 12.91
C TYR A 28 6.19 8.59 13.16
N LEU A 29 5.41 8.31 12.11
CA LEU A 29 3.96 8.16 12.19
C LEU A 29 3.53 6.71 12.33
N PHE A 30 4.33 5.80 11.78
CA PHE A 30 4.06 4.39 11.71
C PHE A 30 5.30 3.63 12.18
N GLU A 31 5.04 2.52 12.85
CA GLU A 31 6.06 1.59 13.31
C GLU A 31 5.77 0.19 12.80
N HIS A 32 6.80 -0.64 12.81
CA HIS A 32 6.69 -2.08 12.58
C HIS A 32 5.83 -2.51 11.37
N PRO A 33 6.14 -2.11 10.11
CA PRO A 33 5.51 -2.74 8.95
C PRO A 33 5.91 -4.22 8.91
N ARG A 34 4.99 -5.08 9.36
CA ARG A 34 5.20 -6.53 9.43
C ARG A 34 4.68 -7.17 8.16
N PHE A 35 5.58 -7.78 7.41
CA PHE A 35 5.23 -8.57 6.24
C PHE A 35 4.50 -9.83 6.71
N LEU A 36 3.31 -10.08 6.16
CA LEU A 36 2.46 -11.21 6.53
C LEU A 36 2.69 -12.45 5.65
N GLY A 37 3.55 -12.34 4.64
CA GLY A 37 3.97 -13.44 3.77
C GLY A 37 3.01 -13.74 2.62
N GLU A 38 3.55 -14.31 1.55
CA GLU A 38 2.86 -14.64 0.29
C GLU A 38 1.68 -15.63 0.45
N LYS A 39 1.60 -16.34 1.57
CA LYS A 39 0.51 -17.29 1.86
C LYS A 39 -0.83 -16.58 2.09
N LYS A 40 -0.81 -15.32 2.54
CA LYS A 40 -2.02 -14.50 2.69
C LYS A 40 -2.27 -13.76 1.38
N ARG A 41 -2.99 -14.41 0.46
CA ARG A 41 -3.21 -14.03 -0.95
C ARG A 41 -3.66 -12.58 -1.25
N THR A 42 -3.98 -11.77 -0.24
CA THR A 42 -4.53 -10.42 -0.41
C THR A 42 -4.06 -9.40 0.62
N ILE A 43 -3.13 -9.72 1.53
CA ILE A 43 -2.57 -8.71 2.45
C ILE A 43 -1.09 -8.99 2.60
N ASP A 44 -0.30 -7.97 2.30
CA ASP A 44 1.16 -8.05 2.36
C ASP A 44 1.67 -7.55 3.70
N PHE A 45 1.09 -6.46 4.25
CA PHE A 45 1.56 -5.86 5.49
C PHE A 45 0.47 -5.61 6.54
N HIS A 46 0.87 -5.78 7.79
CA HIS A 46 0.26 -5.16 8.96
C HIS A 46 1.12 -3.97 9.40
N VAL A 47 0.51 -2.81 9.59
CA VAL A 47 1.21 -1.58 9.97
C VAL A 47 0.59 -1.02 11.23
N GLU A 48 1.43 -0.75 12.22
CA GLU A 48 1.06 -0.15 13.50
C GLU A 48 1.34 1.35 13.45
N LEU A 49 0.50 2.15 14.11
CA LEU A 49 0.75 3.57 14.30
C LEU A 49 1.71 3.74 15.47
N PHE A 50 2.69 4.63 15.31
CA PHE A 50 3.59 4.98 16.40
C PHE A 50 2.78 5.67 17.51
N HIS A 51 2.63 5.02 18.66
CA HIS A 51 1.81 5.51 19.75
C HIS A 51 2.33 5.07 21.12
N GLU A 52 2.19 5.92 22.14
CA GLU A 52 2.72 5.68 23.49
C GLU A 52 1.69 5.02 24.44
N GLU A 53 0.44 4.80 23.99
CA GLU A 53 -0.63 4.22 24.81
C GLU A 53 -0.79 2.70 24.64
N SER A 54 -1.56 2.08 25.53
CA SER A 54 -1.78 0.63 25.59
C SER A 54 -2.60 0.05 24.43
N LEU A 55 -3.35 0.88 23.70
CA LEU A 55 -4.08 0.49 22.48
C LEU A 55 -3.36 1.04 21.26
N ILE A 56 -2.72 0.16 20.48
CA ILE A 56 -1.97 0.53 19.27
C ILE A 56 -2.91 0.42 18.06
N PRO A 57 -3.28 1.53 17.40
CA PRO A 57 -4.07 1.47 16.18
C PRO A 57 -3.26 0.82 15.05
N PHE A 58 -3.93 0.05 14.20
CA PHE A 58 -3.28 -0.63 13.08
C PHE A 58 -4.15 -0.62 11.81
N PHE A 59 -3.52 -0.93 10.69
CA PHE A 59 -4.20 -1.17 9.42
C PHE A 59 -3.48 -2.21 8.57
N PHE A 60 -4.21 -2.77 7.61
CA PHE A 60 -3.68 -3.70 6.63
C PHE A 60 -3.38 -3.02 5.31
N VAL A 61 -2.36 -3.53 4.61
CA VAL A 61 -1.94 -3.02 3.31
C VAL A 61 -1.75 -4.17 2.32
N GLN A 62 -2.30 -3.97 1.12
CA GLN A 62 -1.88 -4.67 -0.09
C GLN A 62 -1.07 -3.71 -0.96
N VAL A 63 0.18 -4.07 -1.25
CA VAL A 63 1.07 -3.39 -2.16
C VAL A 63 0.83 -3.89 -3.58
N LYS A 64 0.85 -2.97 -4.55
CA LYS A 64 0.86 -3.26 -5.98
C LYS A 64 1.87 -2.35 -6.66
N SER A 65 2.76 -2.93 -7.44
CA SER A 65 3.89 -2.22 -8.03
C SER A 65 3.74 -2.17 -9.54
N THR A 66 4.23 -1.10 -10.16
CA THR A 66 4.29 -0.97 -11.62
C THR A 66 5.58 -0.26 -12.03
N SER A 67 6.10 -0.65 -13.19
CA SER A 67 7.20 0.05 -13.88
C SER A 67 6.70 0.84 -15.09
N GLU A 68 5.40 0.80 -15.39
CA GLU A 68 4.81 1.46 -16.56
C GLU A 68 4.36 2.91 -16.30
N GLY A 69 4.57 3.40 -15.06
CA GLY A 69 4.21 4.74 -14.64
C GLY A 69 2.70 5.02 -14.66
N TYR A 70 2.31 6.14 -15.26
CA TYR A 70 0.96 6.71 -15.16
C TYR A 70 0.17 6.60 -16.46
N THR A 71 -1.16 6.61 -16.36
CA THR A 71 -2.05 6.80 -17.50
C THR A 71 -1.95 8.23 -18.01
N GLN A 72 -1.80 8.43 -19.32
CA GLN A 72 -1.60 9.77 -19.91
C GLN A 72 -2.77 10.73 -19.66
N ARG A 73 -4.01 10.21 -19.66
CA ARG A 73 -5.22 11.03 -19.59
C ARG A 73 -5.61 11.39 -18.15
N GLU A 74 -5.53 10.43 -17.24
CA GLU A 74 -6.06 10.59 -15.88
C GLU A 74 -4.94 10.69 -14.81
N HIS A 75 -3.67 10.58 -15.22
CA HIS A 75 -2.51 10.59 -14.33
C HIS A 75 -2.64 9.57 -13.18
N ARG A 76 -3.25 8.41 -13.48
CA ARG A 76 -3.43 7.32 -12.52
C ARG A 76 -2.28 6.33 -12.64
N LEU A 77 -1.74 5.90 -11.52
CA LEU A 77 -0.72 4.85 -11.51
C LEU A 77 -1.29 3.57 -12.15
N LYS A 78 -0.55 2.98 -13.10
CA LYS A 78 -0.96 1.77 -13.82
C LYS A 78 -0.76 0.51 -12.97
N VAL A 79 -1.58 0.38 -11.93
CA VAL A 79 -1.66 -0.81 -11.08
C VAL A 79 -3.00 -1.48 -11.26
N GLN A 80 -3.00 -2.80 -11.45
CA GLN A 80 -4.22 -3.58 -11.58
C GLN A 80 -4.50 -4.33 -10.28
N VAL A 81 -5.74 -4.26 -9.81
CA VAL A 81 -6.25 -5.05 -8.70
C VAL A 81 -7.48 -5.79 -9.19
N THR A 82 -7.48 -7.11 -9.02
CA THR A 82 -8.59 -7.92 -9.51
C THR A 82 -9.85 -7.60 -8.72
N ALA A 83 -11.02 -7.71 -9.35
CA ALA A 83 -12.30 -7.54 -8.66
C ALA A 83 -12.46 -8.53 -7.48
N THR A 84 -11.87 -9.72 -7.60
CA THR A 84 -11.84 -10.73 -6.54
C THR A 84 -11.03 -10.25 -5.33
N ASP A 85 -9.85 -9.68 -5.56
CA ASP A 85 -9.01 -9.16 -4.47
C ASP A 85 -9.65 -7.95 -3.81
N MET A 86 -10.27 -7.06 -4.59
CA MET A 86 -11.07 -5.94 -4.06
C MET A 86 -12.19 -6.41 -3.13
N LYS A 87 -12.93 -7.47 -3.51
CA LYS A 87 -13.98 -8.06 -2.67
C LYS A 87 -13.42 -8.66 -1.39
N ARG A 88 -12.30 -9.37 -1.47
CA ARG A 88 -11.62 -9.95 -0.29
C ARG A 88 -11.13 -8.86 0.66
N LEU A 89 -10.47 -7.83 0.13
CA LEU A 89 -10.00 -6.67 0.90
C LEU A 89 -11.16 -5.94 1.58
N ALA A 90 -12.27 -5.72 0.88
CA ALA A 90 -13.45 -5.05 1.44
C ALA A 90 -14.19 -5.89 2.50
N ALA A 91 -13.98 -7.21 2.51
CA ALA A 91 -14.56 -8.11 3.50
C ALA A 91 -13.78 -8.12 4.83
N TYR A 92 -12.55 -7.60 4.88
CA TYR A 92 -11.79 -7.55 6.12
C TYR A 92 -12.47 -6.65 7.17
N PRO A 93 -12.60 -7.11 8.43
CA PRO A 93 -13.26 -6.36 9.50
C PRO A 93 -12.35 -5.27 10.11
N ALA A 94 -11.32 -4.82 9.38
CA ALA A 94 -10.31 -3.87 9.84
C ALA A 94 -9.96 -2.86 8.74
N PRO A 95 -9.43 -1.68 9.08
CA PRO A 95 -8.98 -0.70 8.10
C PRO A 95 -7.97 -1.31 7.12
N THR A 96 -8.29 -1.27 5.83
CA THR A 96 -7.50 -1.91 4.79
C THR A 96 -7.26 -0.93 3.64
N TYR A 97 -6.01 -0.87 3.19
CA TYR A 97 -5.55 0.06 2.16
C TYR A 97 -4.87 -0.70 1.02
N ILE A 98 -5.00 -0.16 -0.19
CA ILE A 98 -4.14 -0.52 -1.31
C ILE A 98 -3.08 0.55 -1.42
N VAL A 99 -1.82 0.13 -1.54
CA VAL A 99 -0.70 1.00 -1.86
C VAL A 99 -0.18 0.67 -3.25
N GLY A 100 -0.26 1.65 -4.14
CA GLY A 100 0.38 1.61 -5.45
C GLY A 100 1.81 2.14 -5.37
N ILE A 101 2.77 1.41 -5.90
CA ILE A 101 4.18 1.81 -5.97
C ILE A 101 4.58 2.01 -7.44
N ASP A 102 5.07 3.20 -7.73
CA ASP A 102 5.82 3.51 -8.95
C ASP A 102 7.28 3.11 -8.69
N GLU A 103 7.70 1.97 -9.22
CA GLU A 103 9.01 1.38 -8.91
C GLU A 103 10.19 2.25 -9.40
N PRO A 104 10.20 2.78 -10.64
CA PRO A 104 11.28 3.63 -11.12
C PRO A 104 11.38 4.98 -10.39
N GLY A 105 10.24 5.53 -9.98
CA GLY A 105 10.15 6.82 -9.30
C GLY A 105 10.24 6.74 -7.77
N GLU A 106 10.28 5.53 -7.21
CA GLU A 106 10.18 5.22 -5.78
C GLU A 106 9.06 5.99 -5.05
N GLN A 107 7.92 6.17 -5.73
CA GLN A 107 6.78 6.93 -5.22
C GLN A 107 5.64 6.00 -4.83
N GLY A 108 4.99 6.33 -3.71
CA GLY A 108 3.90 5.52 -3.14
C GLY A 108 2.58 6.28 -3.07
N TYR A 109 1.50 5.57 -3.38
CA TYR A 109 0.14 6.09 -3.45
C TYR A 109 -0.78 5.22 -2.61
N ILE A 110 -1.34 5.77 -1.54
CA ILE A 110 -2.24 5.02 -0.67
C ILE A 110 -3.71 5.30 -1.00
N ARG A 111 -4.54 4.26 -0.94
CA ARG A 111 -5.98 4.41 -1.09
C ARG A 111 -6.74 3.52 -0.10
N PRO A 112 -7.69 4.09 0.66
CA PRO A 112 -8.58 3.30 1.50
C PRO A 112 -9.51 2.45 0.64
N ILE A 113 -9.71 1.20 1.06
CA ILE A 113 -10.80 0.38 0.56
C ILE A 113 -12.09 0.85 1.23
N ARG A 114 -12.99 1.42 0.44
CA ARG A 114 -14.35 1.70 0.89
C ARG A 114 -15.18 0.44 0.68
N LYS A 115 -15.94 0.01 1.70
CA LYS A 115 -17.07 -0.89 1.46
C LYS A 115 -18.03 -0.16 0.52
N CYS A 116 -18.22 -0.72 -0.68
CA CYS A 116 -19.02 -0.14 -1.78
C CYS A 116 -18.56 1.23 -2.30
N GLU A 117 -17.56 1.28 -3.19
CA GLU A 117 -17.51 2.19 -4.36
C GLU A 117 -16.18 2.10 -5.16
N MET A 118 -16.28 2.15 -6.50
CA MET A 118 -15.17 2.28 -7.47
C MET A 118 -14.57 3.71 -7.44
N LEU A 119 -13.29 3.88 -7.10
CA LEU A 119 -12.09 4.07 -7.96
C LEU A 119 -11.69 5.52 -8.31
N ALA A 120 -10.90 6.14 -7.41
CA ALA A 120 -9.83 7.11 -7.74
C ALA A 120 -8.72 7.06 -6.66
N VAL A 121 -7.48 6.74 -7.05
CA VAL A 121 -6.28 6.86 -6.19
C VAL A 121 -5.75 8.28 -6.37
N ARG A 122 -5.65 9.07 -5.30
CA ARG A 122 -5.10 10.45 -5.32
C ARG A 122 -3.63 10.42 -4.92
N ARG A 123 -2.85 11.34 -5.52
CA ARG A 123 -1.42 11.53 -5.30
C ARG A 123 -1.14 11.85 -3.83
N PHE A 124 -0.15 11.18 -3.24
CA PHE A 124 0.38 11.55 -1.94
C PHE A 124 1.43 12.65 -2.18
N GLU A 125 0.98 13.91 -2.20
CA GLU A 125 1.87 15.08 -2.13
C GLU A 125 1.85 15.60 -0.70
N ARG A 126 3.04 15.85 -0.15
CA ARG A 126 3.25 16.88 0.87
C ARG A 126 4.34 17.80 0.36
#